data_AF-A0A8W8LP95-F1
#
_entry.id   AF-A0A8W8LP95-F1
#
_cell.length_a   1.000
_cell.length_b   1.000
_cell.length_c   1.000
_cell.angle_alpha   90.00
_cell.angle_beta   90.00
_cell.angle_gamma   90.00
#
_symmetry.space_group_name_H-M   'P 1'
#
loop_
_entity.id
_entity.type
_entity.pdbx_description
1 polymer ?
#
loop_
_entity_poly.entity_id
_entity_poly.type
_entity_poly.pdbx_seq_one_letter_code
_entity_poly.pdbx_strand_id
1 'polypeptide(L)' 'AGYRDAQDYVVCNKAEADRWPHNGYIKKLIRKDGCWYYFNKSRECSDKDVPKCKLYSY' A
#
# COMPACT_ATOMS: atom_id res chain seq x y z
N ALA A 1 2.03 2.87 4.62
CA ALA A 1 1.55 2.31 5.90
C ALA A 1 2.65 1.60 6.72
N GLY A 2 3.95 1.79 6.40
CA GLY A 2 5.05 1.20 7.17
C GLY A 2 5.49 -0.21 6.72
N TYR A 3 5.09 -0.61 5.51
CA TYR A 3 5.47 -1.89 4.88
C TYR A 3 6.28 -1.61 3.61
N ARG A 4 7.12 -2.56 3.23
CA ARG A 4 7.95 -2.47 2.01
C ARG A 4 7.15 -2.76 0.75
N ASP A 5 6.33 -3.81 0.79
CA ASP A 5 5.53 -4.31 -0.32
C ASP A 5 4.32 -5.12 0.20
N ALA A 6 3.61 -5.77 -0.73
CA ALA A 6 2.45 -6.60 -0.41
C ALA A 6 2.82 -7.86 0.37
N GLN A 7 3.99 -8.46 0.14
CA GLN A 7 4.41 -9.67 0.85
C GLN A 7 4.68 -9.36 2.33
N ASP A 8 5.38 -8.26 2.61
CA ASP A 8 5.62 -7.75 3.96
C ASP A 8 4.29 -7.45 4.69
N TYR A 9 3.32 -6.87 3.97
CA TYR A 9 1.98 -6.62 4.52
C TYR A 9 1.24 -7.91 4.90
N VAL A 10 1.24 -8.91 4.02
CA VAL A 10 0.55 -10.19 4.24
C VAL A 10 1.19 -10.96 5.37
N VAL A 11 2.53 -10.97 5.47
CA VAL A 11 3.24 -11.62 6.58
C VAL A 11 2.88 -10.97 7.92
N CYS A 12 2.80 -9.64 7.99
CA CYS A 12 2.46 -8.94 9.22
C CYS A 12 0.98 -9.09 9.62
N ASN A 13 0.06 -9.01 8.67
CA ASN A 13 -1.38 -8.91 8.96
C ASN A 13 -2.15 -10.22 8.75
N LYS A 14 -1.51 -11.25 8.17
CA LYS A 14 -2.11 -12.54 7.78
C LYS A 14 -3.35 -12.39 6.89
N ALA A 15 -3.43 -11.30 6.14
CA ALA A 15 -4.56 -10.96 5.28
C ALA A 15 -4.09 -10.13 4.07
N GLU A 16 -4.81 -10.26 2.96
CA GLU A 16 -4.59 -9.43 1.78
C GLU A 16 -5.19 -8.02 1.95
N ALA A 17 -4.63 -7.05 1.22
CA ALA A 17 -5.10 -5.68 1.25
C ALA A 17 -6.36 -5.51 0.38
N ASP A 18 -7.31 -4.69 0.84
CA ASP A 18 -8.48 -4.29 0.05
C ASP A 18 -8.04 -3.43 -1.14
N ARG A 19 -8.61 -3.69 -2.31
CA ARG A 19 -8.25 -3.04 -3.58
C ARG A 19 -9.48 -2.49 -4.27
N TRP A 20 -9.29 -1.40 -5.01
CA TRP A 20 -10.31 -0.84 -5.87
C TRP A 20 -10.53 -1.73 -7.11
N PRO A 21 -11.78 -2.06 -7.47
CA PRO A 21 -12.06 -3.07 -8.50
C PRO A 21 -11.69 -2.64 -9.92
N HIS A 22 -11.67 -1.33 -10.22
CA HIS A 22 -11.45 -0.83 -11.58
C HIS A 22 -9.97 -0.73 -11.98
N ASN A 23 -9.05 -0.58 -11.03
CA ASN A 23 -7.62 -0.39 -11.32
C ASN A 23 -6.66 -1.19 -10.43
N GLY A 24 -7.17 -1.89 -9.41
CA GLY A 24 -6.36 -2.68 -8.49
C GLY A 24 -5.51 -1.86 -7.52
N TYR A 25 -5.71 -0.54 -7.43
CA TYR A 25 -5.04 0.29 -6.43
C TYR A 25 -5.48 -0.12 -5.03
N ILE A 26 -4.56 0.00 -4.07
CA ILE A 26 -4.86 -0.26 -2.67
C ILE A 26 -5.94 0.73 -2.21
N LYS A 27 -6.94 0.24 -1.48
CA LYS A 27 -8.04 1.05 -0.95
C LYS A 27 -7.83 1.40 0.51
N LYS A 28 -7.39 0.44 1.33
CA LYS A 28 -7.04 0.66 2.73
C LYS A 28 -5.98 -0.31 3.23
N LEU A 29 -5.18 0.14 4.19
CA LEU A 29 -4.19 -0.68 4.90
C LEU A 29 -4.25 -0.39 6.41
N ILE A 30 -4.07 -1.43 7.22
CA ILE A 30 -3.80 -1.27 8.66
C ILE A 30 -2.32 -0.96 8.80
N ARG A 31 -1.98 0.12 9.50
CA ARG A 31 -0.60 0.46 9.87
C ARG A 31 -0.13 -0.41 11.03
N LYS A 32 1.18 -0.44 11.28
CA LYS A 32 1.77 -1.19 12.41
C LYS A 32 1.29 -0.74 13.79
N ASP A 33 0.77 0.49 13.90
CA ASP A 33 0.16 1.04 15.13
C ASP A 33 -1.34 0.70 15.27
N GLY A 34 -1.92 -0.09 14.36
CA GLY A 34 -3.33 -0.48 14.38
C GLY A 34 -4.29 0.54 13.75
N CYS A 35 -3.80 1.72 13.39
CA CYS A 35 -4.58 2.74 12.70
C CYS A 35 -4.78 2.42 11.21
N TRP A 36 -5.91 2.88 10.64
CA TRP A 36 -6.21 2.67 9.22
C TRP A 36 -5.71 3.83 8.36
N TYR A 37 -5.09 3.48 7.23
CA TYR A 37 -4.86 4.39 6.10
C TYR A 37 -5.82 4.06 4.97
N TYR A 38 -6.41 5.11 4.40
CA TYR A 38 -7.28 5.04 3.24
C TYR A 38 -6.60 5.74 2.08
N PHE A 39 -6.75 5.18 0.89
CA PHE A 39 -6.16 5.69 -0.35
C PHE A 39 -7.26 5.92 -1.37
N ASN A 40 -7.06 6.94 -2.19
CA ASN A 40 -7.98 7.38 -3.22
C ASN A 40 -8.11 6.32 -4.31
N LYS A 41 -9.28 6.32 -4.96
CA LYS A 41 -9.58 5.47 -6.12
C LYS A 41 -8.75 5.83 -7.36
N SER A 42 -8.20 7.05 -7.40
CA SER A 42 -7.37 7.58 -8.49
C SER A 42 -5.89 7.63 -8.09
N ARG A 43 -4.99 7.88 -9.05
CA ARG A 43 -3.54 7.96 -8.81
C ARG A 43 -3.22 9.07 -7.80
N GLU A 44 -2.63 8.71 -6.66
CA GLU A 44 -2.18 9.66 -5.64
C GLU A 44 -0.70 10.03 -5.75
N CYS A 45 0.14 9.11 -6.26
CA CYS A 45 1.58 9.33 -6.35
C CYS A 45 1.91 10.29 -7.49
N SER A 46 2.33 11.51 -7.13
CA SER A 46 2.77 12.53 -8.07
C SER A 46 4.12 12.18 -8.69
N ASP A 47 4.45 12.73 -9.86
CA ASP A 47 5.75 12.47 -10.50
C ASP A 47 6.94 12.91 -9.65
N LYS A 48 6.74 13.87 -8.73
CA LYS A 48 7.76 14.32 -7.77
C LYS A 48 7.99 13.31 -6.63
N ASP A 49 7.02 12.44 -6.37
CA ASP A 49 7.09 11.43 -5.31
C ASP A 49 7.57 10.07 -5.82
N VAL A 50 7.48 9.82 -7.12
CA VAL A 50 7.98 8.58 -7.75
C VAL A 50 9.44 8.28 -7.38
N PRO A 51 10.39 9.25 -7.40
CA PRO A 51 11.79 8.97 -7.02
C PRO A 51 11.98 8.63 -5.53
N LYS A 52 10.99 8.92 -4.68
CA LYS A 52 11.03 8.61 -3.25
C LYS A 52 10.58 7.16 -2.97
N CYS A 53 9.91 6.52 -3.92
CA CYS A 53 9.48 5.13 -3.81
C CYS A 53 10.66 4.17 -3.96
N LYS A 54 10.83 3.26 -3.00
CA LYS A 54 11.88 2.24 -3.01
C LYS A 54 11.38 1.00 -3.74
N LEU A 55 12.16 0.49 -4.69
CA LEU A 55 11.97 -0.82 -5.31
C LEU A 55 12.88 -1.83 -4.62
N TYR A 56 12.31 -2.94 -4.16
CA TYR A 56 13.04 -4.04 -3.53
C TYR A 56 13.17 -5.20 -4.53
N SER A 57 14.33 -5.87 -4.52
CA SER A 57 14.59 -7.08 -5.29
C SER A 57 14.64 -8.27 -4.34
N TYR A 58 14.08 -9.40 -4.77
CA TYR A 58 14.03 -10.66 -4.03
C TYR A 58 14.57 -11.80 -4.87
#